data_AF-A0A9E3NBD2-F1
#
_entry.id   AF-A0A9E3NBD2-F1
#
_cell.length_a   1.000
_cell.length_b   1.000
_cell.length_c   1.000
_cell.angle_alpha   90.00
_cell.angle_beta   90.00
_cell.angle_gamma   90.00
#
_symmetry.space_group_name_H-M   'P 1'
#
loop_
_entity.id
_entity.type
_entity.pdbx_description
1 polymer ?
#
loop_
_entity_poly.entity_id
_entity_poly.type
_entity_poly.pdbx_seq_one_letter_code
_entity_poly.pdbx_strand_id
1 'polypeptide(L)'
;MISLGAMASREARPRVYRHKLSTRLWHWLNALTIFILLMSGLMIFNAHPHLYWGRYGANFDPSWLGIGPTPQGGGELRVYQIHMPTTGVLGHWKDPQGHIQTRAFPHWATIPGHYSLAGARRWHFLFAWVLILGGTAYFIAGLINRHFARDLAPTREELKPRHLWADIKDHARLRLPTGDAAG
;
A
#
# COMPACT_ATOMS: atom_id res chain seq x y z
N MET A 1 52.93 44.01 3.72
CA MET A 1 51.79 44.32 2.82
C MET A 1 51.20 43.02 2.28
N ILE A 2 50.08 42.61 2.88
CA ILE A 2 48.87 42.01 2.29
C ILE A 2 49.04 40.91 1.21
N SER A 3 48.64 39.68 1.54
CA SER A 3 47.55 39.04 0.79
C SER A 3 46.90 37.93 1.62
N LEU A 4 45.61 38.12 1.90
CA LEU A 4 44.75 37.23 2.67
C LEU A 4 44.73 35.84 2.03
N GLY A 5 45.12 34.84 2.81
CA GLY A 5 44.86 33.45 2.49
C GLY A 5 43.38 33.21 2.29
N ALA A 6 43.04 32.77 1.08
CA ALA A 6 41.91 31.91 0.74
C ALA A 6 40.70 32.02 1.68
N MET A 7 39.86 33.03 1.44
CA MET A 7 38.43 32.88 1.73
C MET A 7 37.91 31.79 0.80
N ALA A 8 37.96 30.55 1.29
CA ALA A 8 37.19 29.44 0.75
C ALA A 8 35.72 29.86 0.83
N SER A 9 35.22 30.43 -0.27
CA SER A 9 33.81 30.57 -0.54
C SER A 9 33.21 29.17 -0.50
N ARG A 10 32.70 28.78 0.67
CA ARG A 10 31.77 27.66 0.80
C ARG A 10 30.59 28.01 -0.09
N GLU A 11 30.58 27.49 -1.31
CA GLU A 11 29.40 27.51 -2.16
C GLU A 11 28.26 26.91 -1.35
N ALA A 12 27.35 27.77 -0.91
CA ALA A 12 26.10 27.35 -0.32
C ALA A 12 25.31 26.67 -1.43
N ARG A 13 25.47 25.34 -1.56
CA ARG A 13 24.67 24.51 -2.47
C ARG A 13 23.22 24.94 -2.32
N PRO A 14 22.53 25.37 -3.39
CA PRO A 14 21.14 25.77 -3.29
C PRO A 14 20.37 24.56 -2.79
N ARG A 15 19.87 24.63 -1.55
CA ARG A 15 18.96 23.62 -1.03
C ARG A 15 17.66 23.79 -1.79
N VAL A 16 17.55 23.13 -2.93
CA VAL A 16 16.29 22.97 -3.64
C VAL A 16 15.35 22.25 -2.68
N TYR A 17 14.41 22.98 -2.10
CA TYR A 17 13.37 22.42 -1.25
C TYR A 17 12.46 21.54 -2.13
N ARG A 18 12.88 20.30 -2.37
CA ARG A 18 12.13 19.32 -3.14
C ARG A 18 10.97 18.80 -2.29
N HIS A 19 9.78 19.27 -2.68
CA HIS A 19 8.42 18.97 -2.19
C HIS A 19 7.95 19.72 -0.94
N LYS A 20 6.78 20.36 -1.09
CA LYS A 20 6.04 21.04 -0.02
C LYS A 20 5.73 20.03 1.10
N LEU A 21 6.09 20.35 2.35
CA LEU A 21 5.82 19.51 3.53
C LEU A 21 4.34 19.07 3.60
N SER A 22 3.42 19.95 3.16
CA SER A 22 1.99 19.67 3.04
C SER A 22 1.69 18.42 2.19
N THR A 23 2.29 18.27 1.01
CA THR A 23 2.07 17.09 0.15
C THR A 23 2.57 15.81 0.80
N ARG A 24 3.70 15.88 1.53
CA ARG A 24 4.25 14.71 2.23
C ARG A 24 3.36 14.31 3.40
N LEU A 25 2.92 15.27 4.21
CA LEU A 25 1.99 15.02 5.32
C LEU A 25 0.69 14.41 4.82
N TRP A 26 0.16 14.93 3.71
CA TRP A 26 -1.02 14.38 3.06
C TRP A 26 -0.81 12.93 2.61
N HIS A 27 0.30 12.64 1.95
CA HIS A 27 0.62 11.29 1.50
C HIS A 27 0.77 10.32 2.68
N TRP A 28 1.49 10.73 3.73
CA TRP A 28 1.65 9.91 4.95
C TRP A 28 0.34 9.67 5.69
N LEU A 29 -0.56 10.65 5.73
CA LEU A 29 -1.90 10.48 6.29
C LEU A 29 -2.70 9.43 5.52
N ASN A 30 -2.67 9.47 4.18
CA ASN A 30 -3.34 8.46 3.35
C ASN A 30 -2.71 7.08 3.51
N ALA A 31 -1.37 7.00 3.51
CA ALA A 31 -0.66 5.75 3.73
C ALA A 31 -1.02 5.13 5.09
N LEU A 32 -1.05 5.94 6.16
CA LEU A 32 -1.48 5.50 7.49
C LEU A 32 -2.95 5.03 7.49
N THR A 33 -3.83 5.78 6.82
CA THR A 33 -5.25 5.44 6.71
C THR A 33 -5.45 4.10 5.99
N ILE A 34 -4.79 3.90 4.85
CA ILE A 34 -4.82 2.64 4.09
C ILE A 34 -4.26 1.49 4.93
N PHE A 35 -3.17 1.73 5.66
CA PHE A 35 -2.59 0.73 6.55
C PHE A 35 -3.56 0.27 7.65
N ILE A 36 -4.25 1.20 8.31
CA ILE A 36 -5.26 0.89 9.33
C ILE A 36 -6.47 0.18 8.72
N LEU A 37 -6.92 0.61 7.53
CA LEU A 37 -8.00 -0.04 6.79
C LEU A 37 -7.64 -1.49 6.44
N LEU A 38 -6.42 -1.74 6.00
CA LEU A 38 -5.93 -3.08 5.69
C LEU A 38 -5.93 -3.96 6.94
N MET A 39 -5.30 -3.54 8.04
CA MET A 39 -5.22 -4.33 9.27
C MET A 39 -6.61 -4.57 9.91
N SER A 40 -7.50 -3.59 9.85
CA SER A 40 -8.89 -3.78 10.30
C SER A 40 -9.70 -4.67 9.36
N GLY A 41 -9.44 -4.60 8.05
CA GLY A 41 -10.04 -5.49 7.05
C GLY A 41 -9.61 -6.95 7.24
N LEU A 42 -8.33 -7.21 7.51
CA LEU A 42 -7.81 -8.54 7.85
C LEU A 42 -8.51 -9.10 9.10
N MET A 43 -8.85 -8.23 10.05
CA MET A 43 -9.60 -8.62 11.24
C MET A 43 -11.07 -8.96 10.96
N ILE A 44 -11.70 -8.28 10.01
CA ILE A 44 -13.04 -8.63 9.54
C ILE A 44 -12.98 -9.97 8.79
N PHE A 45 -11.96 -10.19 7.96
CA PHE A 45 -11.75 -11.46 7.25
C PHE A 45 -11.56 -12.65 8.21
N ASN A 46 -10.91 -12.42 9.37
CA ASN A 46 -10.78 -13.42 10.42
C ASN A 46 -12.13 -13.98 10.93
N ALA A 47 -13.25 -13.28 10.75
CA ALA A 47 -14.57 -13.79 11.13
C ALA A 47 -15.11 -14.84 10.14
N HIS A 48 -14.74 -14.73 8.86
CA HIS A 48 -15.09 -15.73 7.84
C HIS A 48 -13.93 -15.88 6.85
N PRO A 49 -12.91 -16.69 7.18
CA PRO A 49 -11.65 -16.74 6.45
C PRO A 49 -11.73 -17.59 5.18
N HIS A 50 -12.83 -17.46 4.45
CA HIS A 50 -13.14 -18.17 3.23
C HIS A 50 -13.61 -17.17 2.18
N LEU A 51 -12.98 -17.23 1.02
CA LEU A 51 -13.38 -16.49 -0.17
C LEU A 51 -14.02 -17.48 -1.15
N TYR A 52 -15.33 -17.38 -1.28
CA TYR A 52 -16.10 -18.17 -2.25
C TYR A 52 -15.99 -17.54 -3.63
N TRP A 53 -15.73 -18.36 -4.65
CA TRP A 53 -15.73 -17.91 -6.05
C TRP A 53 -16.63 -18.84 -6.85
N GLY A 54 -17.73 -18.28 -7.36
CA GLY A 54 -18.76 -19.06 -8.06
C GLY A 54 -19.96 -18.20 -8.43
N ARG A 55 -21.03 -18.84 -8.90
CA ARG A 55 -22.20 -18.16 -9.48
C ARG A 55 -23.06 -17.44 -8.44
N TYR A 56 -22.98 -17.88 -7.18
CA TYR A 56 -23.79 -17.38 -6.06
C TYR A 56 -22.94 -16.76 -4.95
N GLY A 57 -21.62 -16.98 -4.95
CA GLY A 57 -20.67 -16.33 -4.03
C GLY A 57 -20.91 -16.64 -2.55
N ALA A 58 -21.64 -17.72 -2.25
CA ALA A 58 -22.08 -18.12 -0.91
C ALA A 58 -21.71 -19.59 -0.64
N ASN A 59 -22.10 -20.11 0.54
CA ASN A 59 -21.74 -21.44 1.08
C ASN A 59 -21.94 -22.66 0.15
N PHE A 60 -22.65 -22.51 -0.96
CA PHE A 60 -22.88 -23.57 -1.95
C PHE A 60 -21.81 -23.62 -3.05
N ASP A 61 -20.94 -22.61 -3.14
CA ASP A 61 -19.87 -22.52 -4.13
C ASP A 61 -18.51 -22.96 -3.55
N PRO A 62 -17.59 -23.46 -4.39
CA PRO A 62 -16.25 -23.82 -3.94
C PRO A 62 -15.51 -22.58 -3.41
N SER A 63 -14.88 -22.73 -2.24
CA SER A 63 -13.96 -21.72 -1.72
C SER A 63 -12.70 -21.68 -2.58
N TRP A 64 -12.42 -20.54 -3.22
CA TRP A 64 -11.19 -20.33 -3.98
C TRP A 64 -10.00 -20.07 -3.06
N LEU A 65 -10.20 -19.37 -1.94
CA LEU A 65 -9.17 -19.17 -0.92
C LEU A 65 -9.75 -19.43 0.47
N GLY A 66 -9.04 -20.17 1.30
CA GLY A 66 -9.43 -20.42 2.69
C GLY A 66 -8.21 -20.50 3.59
N ILE A 67 -8.29 -19.95 4.80
CA ILE A 67 -7.21 -20.05 5.77
C ILE A 67 -7.80 -20.57 7.08
N GLY A 68 -7.28 -21.68 7.60
CA GLY A 68 -7.86 -22.28 8.79
C GLY A 68 -7.11 -23.49 9.31
N PRO A 69 -7.69 -24.18 10.29
CA PRO A 69 -7.11 -25.39 10.85
C PRO A 69 -7.25 -26.58 9.89
N THR A 70 -6.22 -27.41 9.87
CA THR A 70 -6.18 -28.73 9.24
C THR A 70 -6.80 -29.78 10.18
N PRO A 71 -7.38 -30.87 9.65
CA PRO A 71 -7.84 -32.00 10.48
C PRO A 71 -6.75 -32.62 11.36
N GLN A 72 -5.48 -32.49 10.97
CA GLN A 72 -4.32 -33.04 11.68
C GLN A 72 -3.79 -32.12 12.81
N GLY A 73 -4.42 -30.96 13.06
CA GLY A 73 -4.06 -30.09 14.19
C GLY A 73 -3.02 -28.99 13.88
N GLY A 74 -2.78 -28.69 12.60
CA GLY A 74 -1.97 -27.54 12.13
C GLY A 74 -2.80 -26.47 11.43
N GLY A 75 -2.15 -25.44 10.89
CA GLY A 75 -2.79 -24.39 10.09
C GLY A 75 -2.46 -24.57 8.61
N GLU A 76 -3.39 -24.23 7.74
CA GLU A 76 -3.16 -24.27 6.30
C GLU A 76 -3.78 -23.07 5.57
N LEU A 77 -3.14 -22.70 4.47
CA LEU A 77 -3.67 -21.87 3.42
C LEU A 77 -4.12 -22.79 2.28
N ARG A 78 -5.41 -22.75 1.97
CA ARG A 78 -6.06 -23.47 0.88
C ARG A 78 -6.27 -22.50 -0.27
N VAL A 79 -5.66 -22.75 -1.41
CA VAL A 79 -5.91 -22.00 -2.66
C VAL A 79 -6.37 -22.99 -3.72
N TYR A 80 -7.67 -23.00 -3.99
CA TYR A 80 -8.34 -23.97 -4.86
C TYR A 80 -8.03 -25.43 -4.46
N GLN A 81 -7.12 -26.11 -5.16
CA GLN A 81 -6.68 -27.48 -4.82
C GLN A 81 -5.32 -27.54 -4.11
N ILE A 82 -4.63 -26.40 -3.97
CA ILE A 82 -3.32 -26.33 -3.35
C ILE A 82 -3.50 -26.09 -1.85
N HIS A 83 -3.04 -27.05 -1.06
CA HIS A 83 -3.00 -26.97 0.40
C HIS A 83 -1.56 -26.67 0.84
N MET A 84 -1.34 -25.50 1.41
CA MET A 84 -0.02 -25.09 1.91
C MET A 84 -0.05 -25.09 3.44
N PRO A 85 0.82 -25.85 4.13
CA PRO A 85 0.92 -25.78 5.58
C PRO A 85 1.46 -24.40 5.99
N THR A 86 0.72 -23.72 6.87
CA THR A 86 1.06 -22.38 7.37
C THR A 86 1.08 -22.32 8.89
N THR A 87 1.17 -23.49 9.54
CA THR A 87 1.25 -23.64 10.99
C THR A 87 2.29 -22.71 11.61
N GLY A 88 1.89 -22.01 12.66
CA GLY A 88 2.71 -21.01 13.36
C GLY A 88 2.50 -19.59 12.87
N VAL A 89 2.04 -19.38 11.63
CA VAL A 89 1.84 -18.05 11.04
C VAL A 89 0.38 -17.78 10.69
N LEU A 90 -0.27 -18.67 9.94
CA LEU A 90 -1.66 -18.49 9.47
C LEU A 90 -2.51 -19.73 9.78
N GLY A 91 -3.78 -19.51 10.08
CA GLY A 91 -4.78 -20.56 10.32
C GLY A 91 -4.64 -21.28 11.67
N HIS A 92 -3.42 -21.39 12.20
CA HIS A 92 -3.12 -21.96 13.51
C HIS A 92 -1.82 -21.39 14.07
N TRP A 93 -1.89 -20.52 15.07
CA TRP A 93 -0.74 -19.82 15.65
C TRP A 93 -0.88 -19.69 17.18
N LYS A 94 0.24 -19.43 17.85
CA LYS A 94 0.30 -19.29 19.31
C LYS A 94 0.42 -17.82 19.68
N ASP A 95 -0.42 -17.34 20.57
CA ASP A 95 -0.33 -15.97 21.08
C ASP A 95 0.82 -15.81 22.09
N PRO A 96 1.21 -14.58 22.46
CA PRO A 96 2.28 -14.36 23.44
C PRO A 96 1.99 -14.97 24.83
N GLN A 97 0.71 -15.21 25.15
CA GLN A 97 0.25 -15.85 26.39
C GLN A 97 0.30 -17.38 26.31
N GLY A 98 0.55 -17.90 25.12
CA GLY A 98 0.71 -19.31 24.84
C GLY A 98 -0.57 -20.04 24.46
N HIS A 99 -1.69 -19.34 24.28
CA HIS A 99 -2.92 -19.94 23.79
C HIS A 99 -2.85 -20.16 22.28
N ILE A 100 -3.40 -21.30 21.84
CA ILE A 100 -3.55 -21.61 20.43
C ILE A 100 -4.77 -20.88 19.87
N GLN A 101 -4.55 -20.19 18.76
CA GLN A 101 -5.57 -19.44 18.05
C GLN A 101 -5.74 -20.03 16.65
N THR A 102 -6.97 -20.45 16.33
CA THR A 102 -7.35 -21.05 15.04
C THR A 102 -7.99 -20.01 14.12
N ARG A 103 -7.28 -18.92 13.85
CA ARG A 103 -7.74 -17.81 12.99
C ARG A 103 -6.79 -17.60 11.84
N ALA A 104 -7.28 -17.03 10.75
CA ALA A 104 -6.48 -16.83 9.55
C ALA A 104 -5.24 -15.98 9.81
N PHE A 105 -5.43 -14.80 10.41
CA PHE A 105 -4.36 -13.83 10.64
C PHE A 105 -4.05 -13.66 12.15
N PRO A 106 -2.77 -13.48 12.49
CA PRO A 106 -2.32 -13.27 13.86
C PRO A 106 -2.55 -11.84 14.37
N HIS A 107 -2.48 -11.66 15.69
CA HIS A 107 -2.79 -10.40 16.35
C HIS A 107 -1.95 -9.20 15.89
N TRP A 108 -0.71 -9.42 15.44
CA TRP A 108 0.18 -8.37 14.97
C TRP A 108 -0.18 -7.87 13.56
N ALA A 109 -0.94 -8.65 12.79
CA ALA A 109 -1.39 -8.29 11.45
C ALA A 109 -2.75 -7.58 11.46
N THR A 110 -3.44 -7.54 12.61
CA THR A 110 -4.83 -7.09 12.72
C THR A 110 -5.02 -5.95 13.71
N ILE A 111 -5.98 -5.06 13.42
CA ILE A 111 -6.43 -4.03 14.35
C ILE A 111 -7.94 -4.19 14.55
N PRO A 112 -8.45 -4.42 15.78
CA PRO A 112 -7.71 -4.58 17.05
C PRO A 112 -6.86 -5.86 17.09
N GLY A 113 -5.82 -5.89 17.94
CA GLY A 113 -4.98 -7.09 18.11
C GLY A 113 -5.70 -8.27 18.80
N HIS A 114 -6.80 -8.01 19.50
CA HIS A 114 -7.66 -9.05 20.08
C HIS A 114 -8.91 -9.26 19.22
N TYR A 115 -9.51 -10.45 19.26
CA TYR A 115 -10.72 -10.75 18.49
C TYR A 115 -11.90 -9.83 18.85
N SER A 116 -12.24 -8.94 17.93
CA SER A 116 -13.41 -8.07 18.04
C SER A 116 -13.92 -7.70 16.64
N LEU A 117 -14.91 -8.44 16.13
CA LEU A 117 -15.54 -8.12 14.85
C LEU A 117 -16.24 -6.75 14.89
N ALA A 118 -16.88 -6.41 16.01
CA ALA A 118 -17.48 -5.09 16.20
C ALA A 118 -16.43 -3.97 16.29
N GLY A 119 -15.30 -4.22 16.96
CA GLY A 119 -14.16 -3.30 17.01
C GLY A 119 -13.56 -3.06 15.63
N ALA A 120 -13.26 -4.12 14.89
CA ALA A 120 -12.69 -4.06 13.55
C ALA A 120 -13.57 -3.27 12.58
N ARG A 121 -14.88 -3.53 12.56
CA ARG A 121 -15.83 -2.78 11.73
C ARG A 121 -15.84 -1.28 12.07
N ARG A 122 -15.82 -0.91 13.36
CA ARG A 122 -15.77 0.49 13.77
C ARG A 122 -14.51 1.20 13.26
N TRP A 123 -13.33 0.58 13.43
CA TRP A 123 -12.08 1.11 12.88
C TRP A 123 -12.12 1.22 11.35
N HIS A 124 -12.61 0.19 10.68
CA HIS A 124 -12.68 0.16 9.23
C HIS A 124 -13.56 1.27 8.66
N PHE A 125 -14.80 1.41 9.15
CA PHE A 125 -15.69 2.46 8.68
C PHE A 125 -15.20 3.87 9.03
N LEU A 126 -14.63 4.06 10.22
CA LEU A 126 -14.07 5.35 10.62
C LEU A 126 -12.98 5.81 9.64
N PHE A 127 -12.01 4.94 9.35
CA PHE A 127 -10.90 5.29 8.46
C PHE A 127 -11.30 5.27 6.99
N ALA A 128 -12.34 4.53 6.60
CA ALA A 128 -12.90 4.59 5.26
C ALA A 128 -13.46 5.99 4.98
N TRP A 129 -14.16 6.60 5.94
CA TRP A 129 -14.64 7.97 5.83
C TRP A 129 -13.49 8.98 5.76
N VAL A 130 -12.43 8.80 6.55
CA VAL A 130 -11.22 9.65 6.46
C VAL A 130 -10.59 9.56 5.06
N LEU A 131 -10.45 8.35 4.51
CA LEU A 131 -9.89 8.15 3.17
C LEU A 131 -10.78 8.74 2.08
N ILE A 132 -12.09 8.50 2.14
CA ILE A 132 -13.05 8.94 1.13
C ILE A 132 -13.17 10.46 1.14
N LEU A 133 -13.46 11.07 2.29
CA LEU A 133 -13.62 12.52 2.39
C LEU A 133 -12.31 13.23 2.12
N GLY A 134 -11.22 12.73 2.70
CA GLY A 134 -9.89 13.28 2.49
C GLY A 134 -9.46 13.17 1.03
N GLY A 135 -9.52 11.97 0.46
CA GLY A 135 -9.17 11.71 -0.94
C GLY A 135 -10.01 12.52 -1.92
N THR A 136 -11.31 12.67 -1.65
CA THR A 136 -12.20 13.53 -2.45
C THR A 136 -11.81 14.99 -2.35
N ALA A 137 -11.55 15.52 -1.15
CA ALA A 137 -11.11 16.91 -0.98
C ALA A 137 -9.78 17.18 -1.69
N TYR A 138 -8.84 16.24 -1.64
CA TYR A 138 -7.56 16.34 -2.37
C TYR A 138 -7.75 16.30 -3.88
N PHE A 139 -8.60 15.39 -4.37
CA PHE A 139 -8.95 15.32 -5.78
C PHE A 139 -9.54 16.64 -6.28
N ILE A 140 -10.50 17.20 -5.54
CA ILE A 140 -11.10 18.52 -5.84
C ILE A 140 -10.04 19.63 -5.81
N ALA A 141 -9.19 19.67 -4.79
CA ALA A 141 -8.11 20.66 -4.70
C ALA A 141 -7.11 20.53 -5.87
N GLY A 142 -6.82 19.31 -6.33
CA GLY A 142 -5.98 19.04 -7.49
C GLY A 142 -6.60 19.52 -8.80
N LEU A 143 -7.93 19.38 -8.95
CA LEU A 143 -8.68 19.91 -10.09
C LEU A 143 -8.69 21.45 -10.09
N ILE A 144 -8.97 22.08 -8.95
CA ILE A 144 -9.01 23.55 -8.81
C ILE A 144 -7.63 24.16 -9.09
N ASN A 145 -6.56 23.54 -8.59
CA ASN A 145 -5.19 24.03 -8.78
C ASN A 145 -4.63 23.77 -10.20
N ARG A 146 -5.38 23.11 -11.11
CA ARG A 146 -4.92 22.70 -12.45
C ARG A 146 -3.60 21.92 -12.46
N HIS A 147 -3.20 21.32 -11.34
CA HIS A 147 -1.92 20.63 -11.18
C HIS A 147 -1.82 19.43 -12.15
N PHE A 148 -2.94 18.72 -12.37
CA PHE A 148 -3.03 17.66 -13.37
C PHE A 148 -2.85 18.15 -14.82
N ALA A 149 -3.27 19.37 -15.14
CA ALA A 149 -3.12 19.93 -16.48
C ALA A 149 -1.75 20.56 -16.72
N ARG A 150 -1.02 20.95 -15.66
CA ARG A 150 0.29 21.62 -15.74
C ARG A 150 1.48 20.67 -15.61
N ASP A 151 1.36 19.61 -14.79
CA ASP A 151 2.50 18.73 -14.46
C ASP A 151 2.33 17.27 -14.93
N LEU A 152 1.13 16.86 -15.37
CA LEU A 152 0.84 15.48 -15.81
C LEU A 152 0.40 15.36 -17.26
N ALA A 153 0.21 16.47 -17.97
CA ALA A 153 -0.03 16.42 -19.40
C ALA A 153 1.33 16.32 -20.11
N PRO A 154 1.68 15.16 -20.71
CA PRO A 154 2.83 15.11 -21.60
C PRO A 154 2.59 16.11 -22.71
N THR A 155 3.62 16.86 -23.08
CA THR A 155 3.50 17.76 -24.23
C THR A 155 3.12 16.93 -25.45
N ARG A 156 2.30 17.48 -26.37
CA ARG A 156 1.85 16.75 -27.58
C ARG A 156 3.01 16.22 -28.45
N GLU A 157 4.23 16.68 -28.18
CA GLU A 157 5.47 16.25 -28.82
C GLU A 157 6.10 14.98 -28.20
N GLU A 158 5.86 14.72 -26.91
CA GLU A 158 6.30 13.52 -26.18
C GLU A 158 5.40 12.30 -26.46
N LEU A 159 4.13 12.52 -26.82
CA LEU A 159 3.19 11.47 -27.23
C LEU A 159 3.41 10.94 -28.66
N LYS A 160 4.46 11.40 -29.38
CA LYS A 160 4.77 10.90 -30.72
C LYS A 160 5.18 9.42 -30.63
N PRO A 161 4.61 8.51 -31.44
CA PRO A 161 4.88 7.06 -31.37
C PRO A 161 6.37 6.68 -31.45
N ARG A 162 7.18 7.52 -32.12
CA ARG A 162 8.64 7.34 -32.22
C ARG A 162 9.37 7.51 -30.89
N HIS A 163 8.91 8.42 -30.02
CA HIS A 163 9.55 8.67 -28.71
C HIS A 163 9.17 7.59 -27.70
N LEU A 164 7.89 7.18 -27.69
CA LEU A 164 7.44 6.02 -26.89
C LEU A 164 8.19 4.74 -27.27
N TRP A 165 8.41 4.50 -28.57
CA TRP A 165 9.16 3.33 -29.03
C TRP A 165 10.66 3.40 -28.69
N ALA A 166 11.25 4.59 -28.73
CA ALA A 166 12.64 4.81 -28.30
C ALA A 166 12.77 4.57 -26.79
N ASP A 167 11.87 5.12 -25.97
CA ASP A 167 11.86 4.95 -24.51
C ASP A 167 11.64 3.50 -24.09
N ILE A 168 10.72 2.77 -24.75
CA ILE A 168 10.51 1.34 -24.51
C ILE A 168 11.78 0.55 -24.86
N LYS A 169 12.44 0.89 -25.97
CA LYS A 169 13.66 0.22 -26.42
C LYS A 169 14.85 0.53 -25.50
N ASP A 170 14.93 1.75 -24.96
CA ASP A 170 15.99 2.16 -24.03
C ASP A 170 15.76 1.62 -22.61
N HIS A 171 14.51 1.51 -22.15
CA HIS A 171 14.15 0.82 -20.91
C HIS A 171 14.40 -0.70 -21.00
N ALA A 172 14.04 -1.32 -22.13
CA ALA A 172 14.37 -2.72 -22.39
C ALA A 172 15.88 -2.98 -22.49
N ARG A 173 16.68 -1.93 -22.73
CA ARG A 173 18.15 -1.96 -22.77
C ARG A 173 18.81 -1.46 -21.48
N LEU A 174 18.04 -1.19 -20.42
CA LEU A 174 18.53 -0.69 -19.12
C LEU A 174 19.36 0.60 -19.23
N ARG A 175 19.12 1.42 -20.24
CA ARG A 175 19.73 2.75 -20.37
C ARG A 175 18.83 3.77 -19.70
N LEU A 176 19.00 3.90 -18.39
CA LEU A 176 18.40 5.00 -17.62
C LEU A 176 19.10 6.32 -18.01
N PRO A 177 18.38 7.36 -18.47
CA PRO A 177 18.95 8.68 -18.66
C PRO A 177 19.52 9.17 -17.33
N THR A 178 20.84 9.28 -17.27
CA THR A 178 21.52 9.95 -16.16
C THR A 178 21.14 11.42 -16.25
N GLY A 179 20.58 11.97 -15.17
CA GLY A 179 19.85 13.23 -15.15
C GLY A 179 20.68 14.49 -15.35
N ASP A 180 21.20 14.70 -16.56
CA ASP A 180 21.88 15.94 -16.98
C ASP A 180 21.13 16.70 -18.09
N ALA A 181 19.85 16.39 -18.33
CA ALA A 181 19.03 17.13 -19.29
C ALA A 181 17.62 17.44 -18.76
N ALA A 182 17.53 17.88 -17.51
CA ALA A 182 16.37 18.59 -16.98
C ALA A 182 16.85 19.94 -16.42
N GLY A 183 17.24 20.83 -17.34
CA GLY A 183 17.40 22.27 -17.10
C GLY A 183 16.08 22.98 -17.30
#